data_AF-A0A438CFC7-F1
#
_entry.id   AF-A0A438CFC7-F1
#
_cell.length_a   1.000
_cell.length_b   1.000
_cell.length_c   1.000
_cell.angle_alpha   90.00
_cell.angle_beta   90.00
_cell.angle_gamma   90.00
#
_symmetry.space_group_name_H-M   'P 1'
#
loop_
_entity.id
_entity.type
_entity.pdbx_description
1 polymer ?
#
loop_
_entity_poly.entity_id
_entity_poly.type
_entity_poly.pdbx_seq_one_letter_code
_entity_poly.pdbx_strand_id
1 'polypeptide(L)'
;MGDIVTKKAFDWVFSDPKMVRASAIICRLMNDIVDHEFEQKKGYVVSRVQCYMKQYGVTKQEACEEFNNEIMNAWKDMNEECLKCTQVPMPLLTCVVNFACAIDRLYKNQDEYTHVGKLMKDLIAWMLIDLVPM
;
A
#
# COMPACT_ATOMS: atom_id res chain seq x y z
N MET A 1 2.64 8.52 -20.10
CA MET A 1 3.26 9.45 -19.13
C MET A 1 4.36 10.33 -19.74
N GLY A 2 4.48 10.42 -21.08
CA GLY A 2 5.53 11.10 -21.87
C GLY A 2 6.43 12.13 -21.18
N ASP A 3 6.28 13.41 -21.53
CA ASP A 3 7.21 14.48 -21.11
C ASP A 3 7.13 14.84 -19.61
N ILE A 4 6.21 14.22 -18.86
CA ILE A 4 6.03 14.42 -17.42
C ILE A 4 7.13 13.70 -16.64
N VAL A 5 7.60 12.56 -17.15
CA VAL A 5 8.64 11.74 -16.53
C VAL A 5 10.01 12.34 -16.88
N THR A 6 10.43 13.29 -16.05
CA THR A 6 11.70 14.01 -16.20
C THR A 6 12.72 13.57 -15.16
N LYS A 7 14.00 13.94 -15.34
CA LYS A 7 15.03 13.75 -14.30
C LYS A 7 14.61 14.37 -12.96
N LYS A 8 14.02 15.58 -12.97
CA LYS A 8 13.51 16.25 -11.77
C LYS A 8 12.43 15.43 -11.05
N ALA A 9 11.57 14.73 -11.79
CA ALA A 9 10.58 13.83 -11.21
C ALA A 9 11.23 12.64 -10.50
N PHE A 10 12.25 12.02 -11.11
CA PHE A 10 13.02 10.96 -10.45
C PHE A 10 13.79 11.47 -9.23
N ASP A 11 14.47 12.60 -9.34
CA ASP A 11 15.19 13.21 -8.21
C ASP A 11 14.22 13.50 -7.05
N TRP A 12 12.99 13.95 -7.36
CA TRP A 12 11.94 14.12 -6.36
C TRP A 12 11.55 12.78 -5.71
N VAL A 13 11.26 11.72 -6.47
CA VAL A 13 10.91 10.41 -5.89
C VAL A 13 12.05 9.86 -5.03
N PHE A 14 13.30 9.93 -5.51
CA PHE A 14 14.48 9.42 -4.81
C PHE A 14 14.86 10.25 -3.58
N SER A 15 14.39 11.50 -3.48
CA SER A 15 14.49 12.28 -2.24
C SER A 15 13.61 11.73 -1.10
N ASP A 16 12.84 10.67 -1.36
CA ASP A 16 11.95 10.00 -0.42
C ASP A 16 10.95 10.95 0.26
N PRO A 17 10.15 11.68 -0.54
CA PRO A 17 9.22 12.67 -0.05
C PRO A 17 8.15 12.00 0.79
N LYS A 18 7.57 12.76 1.72
CA LYS A 18 6.58 12.28 2.69
C LYS A 18 5.48 11.44 2.04
N MET A 19 4.98 11.87 0.88
CA MET A 19 3.96 11.14 0.11
C MET A 19 4.40 9.76 -0.39
N VAL A 20 5.63 9.63 -0.91
CA VAL A 20 6.16 8.34 -1.38
C VAL A 20 6.38 7.42 -0.19
N ARG A 21 6.99 7.92 0.89
CA ARG A 21 7.18 7.19 2.14
C ARG A 21 5.86 6.68 2.72
N ALA A 22 4.84 7.52 2.76
CA ALA A 22 3.52 7.15 3.24
C ALA A 22 2.89 6.02 2.42
N SER A 23 3.00 6.08 1.08
CA SER A 23 2.50 5.01 0.22
C SER A 23 3.24 3.67 0.46
N ALA A 24 4.54 3.73 0.74
CA ALA A 24 5.33 2.55 1.08
C ALA A 24 4.95 1.98 2.46
N ILE A 25 4.65 2.83 3.45
CA ILE A 25 4.15 2.41 4.77
C ILE A 25 2.84 1.66 4.63
N ILE A 26 1.88 2.22 3.89
CA ILE A 26 0.58 1.58 3.61
C ILE A 26 0.82 0.21 2.95
N CYS A 27 1.63 0.16 1.89
CA CYS A 27 1.97 -1.07 1.19
C CYS A 27 2.54 -2.14 2.11
N ARG A 28 3.55 -1.79 2.91
CA ARG A 28 4.25 -2.75 3.76
C ARG A 28 3.34 -3.25 4.88
N LEU A 29 2.68 -2.34 5.59
CA LEU A 29 1.88 -2.71 6.75
C LEU A 29 0.64 -3.52 6.38
N MET A 30 -0.08 -3.15 5.31
CA MET A 30 -1.23 -3.93 4.87
C MET A 30 -0.83 -5.36 4.47
N ASN A 31 0.28 -5.50 3.74
CA ASN A 31 0.84 -6.80 3.38
C ASN A 31 1.22 -7.61 4.64
N ASP A 32 2.03 -7.04 5.53
CA ASP A 32 2.53 -7.73 6.72
C ASP A 32 1.41 -8.16 7.70
N ILE A 33 0.30 -7.39 7.80
CA ILE A 33 -0.86 -7.74 8.64
C ILE A 33 -1.57 -8.96 8.08
N VAL A 34 -1.86 -8.94 6.78
CA VAL A 34 -2.67 -9.96 6.11
C VAL A 34 -1.90 -11.27 5.94
N ASP A 35 -0.63 -11.19 5.56
CA ASP A 35 0.18 -12.37 5.26
C ASP A 35 0.79 -13.01 6.50
N HIS A 36 0.71 -12.36 7.66
CA HIS A 36 1.36 -12.82 8.89
C HIS A 36 1.13 -14.31 9.17
N GLU A 37 -0.11 -14.80 9.15
CA GLU A 37 -0.40 -16.20 9.48
C GLU A 37 0.16 -17.18 8.46
N PHE A 38 0.16 -16.79 7.19
CA PHE A 38 0.69 -17.60 6.11
C PHE A 38 2.21 -17.67 6.16
N GLU A 39 2.88 -16.53 6.38
CA GLU A 39 4.33 -16.44 6.54
C GLU A 39 4.82 -17.27 7.74
N GLN A 40 4.12 -17.19 8.87
CA GLN A 40 4.45 -18.00 10.06
C GLN A 40 4.39 -19.51 9.79
N LYS A 41 3.36 -19.98 9.06
CA LYS A 41 3.23 -21.41 8.69
C LYS A 41 4.36 -21.87 7.78
N LYS A 42 4.88 -20.97 6.96
CA LYS A 42 5.93 -21.23 5.99
C LYS A 42 7.34 -21.18 6.57
N GLY A 43 7.55 -20.49 7.69
CA GLY A 43 8.82 -20.46 8.42
C GLY A 43 9.97 -19.74 7.71
N TYR A 44 9.71 -19.04 6.61
CA TYR A 44 10.74 -18.45 5.76
C TYR A 44 11.12 -17.01 6.15
N VAL A 45 10.25 -16.23 6.82
CA VAL A 45 10.48 -14.81 7.12
C VAL A 45 9.78 -14.40 8.42
N VAL A 46 10.45 -13.57 9.23
CA VAL A 46 9.87 -12.94 10.43
C VAL A 46 9.06 -11.71 9.97
N SER A 47 7.73 -11.79 10.03
CA SER A 47 6.88 -10.65 9.65
C SER A 47 7.00 -9.49 10.65
N ARG A 48 6.70 -8.26 10.21
CA ARG A 48 6.78 -7.08 11.09
C ARG A 48 5.88 -7.21 12.33
N VAL A 49 4.73 -7.86 12.20
CA VAL A 49 3.83 -8.20 13.34
C VAL A 49 4.58 -9.02 14.38
N GLN A 50 5.30 -10.06 13.95
CA GLN A 50 6.08 -10.91 14.87
C GLN A 50 7.24 -10.15 15.52
N CYS A 51 7.94 -9.31 14.75
CA CYS A 51 8.99 -8.43 15.28
C CYS A 51 8.44 -7.52 16.38
N TYR A 52 7.29 -6.87 16.14
CA TYR A 52 6.68 -5.93 17.07
C TYR A 52 6.19 -6.62 18.35
N MET A 53 5.49 -7.76 18.22
CA MET A 53 5.08 -8.58 19.37
C MET A 53 6.28 -8.98 20.23
N LYS A 54 7.38 -9.42 19.61
CA LYS A 54 8.59 -9.82 20.34
C LYS A 54 9.31 -8.64 20.99
N GLN A 55 9.35 -7.50 20.32
CA GLN A 55 10.05 -6.31 20.81
C GLN A 55 9.32 -5.66 22.01
N TYR A 56 7.99 -5.60 21.96
CA TYR A 56 7.19 -4.88 22.95
C TYR A 56 6.42 -5.80 23.91
N GLY A 57 6.48 -7.13 23.71
CA GLY A 57 5.79 -8.10 24.56
C GLY A 57 4.27 -8.05 24.44
N VAL A 58 3.74 -7.52 23.33
CA VAL A 58 2.31 -7.31 23.09
C VAL A 58 1.68 -8.47 22.33
N THR A 59 0.36 -8.54 22.36
CA THR A 59 -0.43 -9.49 21.57
C THR A 59 -0.42 -9.14 20.08
N LYS A 60 -0.79 -10.12 19.24
CA LYS A 60 -0.99 -9.90 17.80
C LYS A 60 -2.02 -8.80 17.53
N GLN A 61 -3.10 -8.79 18.30
CA GLN A 61 -4.17 -7.81 18.14
C GLN A 61 -3.67 -6.39 18.38
N GLU A 62 -2.98 -6.16 19.50
CA GLU A 62 -2.40 -4.85 19.82
C GLU A 62 -1.39 -4.39 18.77
N ALA A 63 -0.55 -5.31 18.25
CA ALA A 63 0.38 -5.00 17.17
C ALA A 63 -0.35 -4.59 15.87
N CYS A 64 -1.41 -5.32 15.49
CA CYS A 64 -2.22 -4.98 14.33
C CYS A 64 -2.98 -3.66 14.51
N GLU A 65 -3.49 -3.37 15.71
CA GLU A 65 -4.15 -2.10 16.01
C GLU A 65 -3.18 -0.92 15.86
N GLU A 66 -1.95 -1.03 16.35
CA GLU A 66 -0.92 0.00 16.16
C GLU A 66 -0.59 0.21 14.68
N PHE A 67 -0.41 -0.87 13.92
CA PHE A 67 -0.14 -0.76 12.49
C PHE A 67 -1.31 -0.16 11.70
N ASN A 68 -2.55 -0.44 12.09
CA ASN A 68 -3.71 0.23 11.50
C ASN A 68 -3.72 1.73 11.81
N ASN A 69 -3.28 2.15 12.99
CA ASN A 69 -3.09 3.56 13.32
C ASN A 69 -1.98 4.20 12.46
N GLU A 70 -0.85 3.51 12.28
CA GLU A 70 0.23 3.94 11.37
C GLU A 70 -0.28 4.10 9.93
N ILE A 71 -1.04 3.13 9.41
CA ILE A 71 -1.66 3.19 8.08
C ILE A 71 -2.59 4.41 7.96
N MET A 72 -3.43 4.64 8.97
CA MET A 72 -4.35 5.80 8.98
C MET A 72 -3.58 7.12 8.97
N ASN A 73 -2.48 7.22 9.70
CA ASN A 73 -1.63 8.41 9.70
C ASN A 73 -0.92 8.59 8.35
N ALA A 74 -0.46 7.51 7.72
CA ALA A 74 0.11 7.56 6.37
C ALA A 74 -0.93 8.06 5.33
N TRP A 75 -2.20 7.66 5.44
CA TRP A 75 -3.27 8.22 4.60
C TRP A 75 -3.48 9.72 4.82
N LYS A 76 -3.45 10.19 6.07
CA LYS A 76 -3.52 11.64 6.38
C LYS A 76 -2.34 12.39 5.78
N ASP A 77 -1.15 11.82 5.85
CA ASP A 77 0.07 12.39 5.29
C ASP A 77 -0.02 12.50 3.75
N MET A 78 -0.52 11.47 3.06
CA MET A 78 -0.75 11.53 1.61
C MET A 78 -1.78 12.61 1.24
N ASN A 79 -2.88 12.71 1.99
CA ASN A 79 -3.89 13.73 1.76
C ASN A 79 -3.33 15.14 1.96
N GLU A 80 -2.52 15.35 2.99
CA GLU A 80 -1.85 16.63 3.25
C GLU A 80 -0.92 17.02 2.08
N GLU A 81 -0.11 16.07 1.60
CA GLU A 81 0.83 16.31 0.50
C GLU A 81 0.12 16.60 -0.84
N CYS A 82 -1.03 15.96 -1.10
CA CYS A 82 -1.86 16.25 -2.27
C CYS A 82 -2.46 17.66 -2.26
N LEU A 83 -2.64 18.28 -1.09
CA LEU A 83 -3.17 19.64 -0.93
C LEU A 83 -2.08 20.72 -1.02
N LYS A 84 -0.81 20.35 -0.87
CA LYS A 84 0.32 21.27 -0.96
C LYS A 84 0.67 21.58 -2.42
N CYS A 85 1.24 22.77 -2.65
CA CYS A 85 1.88 23.06 -3.93
C CYS A 85 3.16 22.21 -4.03
N THR A 86 3.10 21.13 -4.81
CA THR A 86 4.22 20.20 -4.91
C THR A 86 5.22 20.59 -6.00
N GLN A 87 6.43 20.05 -5.91
CA GLN A 87 7.51 20.29 -6.87
C GLN A 87 7.35 19.51 -8.19
N VAL A 88 6.30 18.69 -8.29
CA VAL A 88 6.06 17.76 -9.39
C VAL A 88 4.62 17.88 -9.93
N PRO A 89 4.39 17.54 -11.21
CA PRO A 89 3.04 17.57 -11.78
C PRO A 89 2.06 16.63 -11.06
N MET A 90 0.80 17.05 -10.94
CA MET A 90 -0.28 16.28 -10.33
C MET A 90 -0.39 14.83 -10.85
N PRO A 91 -0.21 14.52 -12.15
CA PRO A 91 -0.25 13.14 -12.62
C PRO A 91 0.75 12.19 -11.96
N LEU A 92 1.90 12.68 -11.49
CA LEU A 92 2.86 11.86 -10.74
C LEU A 92 2.37 11.58 -9.32
N LEU A 93 1.77 12.58 -8.66
CA LEU A 93 1.15 12.40 -7.36
C LEU A 93 0.00 11.41 -7.44
N THR A 94 -0.88 11.55 -8.44
CA THR A 94 -1.99 10.64 -8.69
C THR A 94 -1.53 9.21 -8.83
N CYS A 95 -0.35 8.95 -9.42
CA CYS A 95 0.18 7.59 -9.51
C CYS A 95 0.60 7.01 -8.16
N VAL A 96 1.18 7.80 -7.27
CA VAL A 96 1.49 7.35 -5.91
C VAL A 96 0.21 7.08 -5.12
N VAL A 97 -0.82 7.94 -5.27
CA VAL A 97 -2.15 7.72 -4.66
C VAL A 97 -2.80 6.45 -5.20
N ASN A 98 -2.85 6.28 -6.52
CA ASN A 98 -3.46 5.11 -7.15
C ASN A 98 -2.75 3.82 -6.74
N PHE A 99 -1.43 3.85 -6.55
CA PHE A 99 -0.68 2.73 -5.99
C PHE A 99 -1.20 2.38 -4.58
N ALA A 100 -1.29 3.34 -3.67
CA ALA A 100 -1.81 3.09 -2.32
C ALA A 100 -3.27 2.58 -2.34
N CYS A 101 -4.12 3.12 -3.22
CA CYS A 101 -5.50 2.63 -3.41
C CYS A 101 -5.55 1.19 -3.95
N ALA A 102 -4.64 0.83 -4.86
CA ALA A 102 -4.56 -0.53 -5.38
C ALA A 102 -4.13 -1.51 -4.29
N ILE A 103 -3.12 -1.15 -3.48
CA ILE A 103 -2.73 -1.92 -2.30
C ILE A 103 -3.91 -2.08 -1.33
N ASP A 104 -4.61 -0.99 -1.00
CA ASP A 104 -5.77 -1.06 -0.10
C ASP A 104 -6.79 -2.08 -0.59
N ARG A 105 -7.05 -2.09 -1.90
CA ARG A 105 -7.98 -3.03 -2.51
C ARG A 105 -7.48 -4.48 -2.45
N LEU A 106 -6.20 -4.70 -2.76
CA LEU A 106 -5.58 -6.02 -2.85
C LEU A 106 -5.42 -6.69 -1.49
N TYR A 107 -5.13 -5.92 -0.44
CA TYR A 107 -4.86 -6.43 0.90
C TYR A 107 -5.96 -6.07 1.91
N LYS A 108 -7.16 -5.70 1.46
CA LYS A 108 -8.24 -5.26 2.36
C LYS A 108 -8.67 -6.32 3.38
N ASN A 109 -8.76 -7.56 2.90
CA ASN A 109 -9.33 -8.68 3.67
C ASN A 109 -8.41 -9.90 3.68
N GLN A 110 -7.75 -10.17 2.55
CA GLN A 110 -6.84 -11.29 2.34
C GLN A 110 -5.84 -10.91 1.24
N ASP A 111 -4.78 -11.70 1.05
CA ASP A 111 -3.79 -11.44 0.02
C ASP A 111 -4.29 -11.88 -1.35
N GLU A 112 -5.02 -10.98 -2.01
CA GLU A 112 -5.52 -11.18 -3.37
C GLU A 112 -4.42 -11.03 -4.44
N TYR A 113 -3.22 -10.59 -4.05
CA TYR A 113 -2.09 -10.41 -4.96
C TYR A 113 -1.37 -11.75 -5.20
N THR A 114 -0.92 -12.42 -4.14
CA THR A 114 -0.26 -13.74 -4.26
C THR A 114 -1.29 -14.86 -4.39
N HIS A 115 -2.41 -14.74 -3.68
CA HIS A 115 -3.47 -15.75 -3.64
C HIS A 115 -4.72 -15.23 -4.34
N VAL A 116 -4.66 -15.16 -5.67
CA VAL A 116 -5.72 -14.65 -6.55
C VAL A 116 -7.08 -15.29 -6.23
N GLY A 117 -7.90 -14.56 -5.47
CA GLY A 117 -9.20 -14.95 -5.00
C GLY A 117 -10.30 -14.55 -5.94
N LYS A 118 -11.54 -14.57 -5.45
CA LYS A 118 -12.71 -14.17 -6.24
C LYS A 118 -12.67 -12.68 -6.56
N LEU A 119 -12.29 -11.84 -5.60
CA LEU A 119 -12.26 -10.39 -5.80
C LEU A 119 -11.36 -10.01 -6.97
N MET A 120 -10.14 -10.54 -7.03
CA MET A 120 -9.21 -10.19 -8.11
C MET A 120 -9.67 -10.72 -9.47
N LYS A 121 -10.24 -11.94 -9.51
CA LYS A 121 -10.81 -12.50 -10.76
C LYS A 121 -11.96 -11.66 -11.29
N ASP A 122 -12.89 -11.27 -10.42
CA ASP A 122 -14.04 -10.44 -10.78
C ASP A 122 -13.56 -9.04 -11.25
N LEU A 123 -12.57 -8.44 -10.57
CA LEU A 123 -11.98 -7.16 -10.99
C LEU A 123 -11.32 -7.24 -12.36
N ILE A 124 -10.56 -8.30 -12.66
CA ILE A 124 -9.95 -8.51 -13.98
C ILE A 124 -11.02 -8.68 -15.05
N ALA A 125 -12.04 -9.50 -14.77
CA ALA A 125 -13.14 -9.73 -15.70
C ALA A 125 -13.85 -8.40 -16.03
N TRP A 126 -14.27 -7.66 -15.01
CA TRP A 126 -14.98 -6.39 -15.20
C TRP A 126 -14.17 -5.30 -15.90
N MET A 127 -12.86 -5.25 -15.70
CA MET A 127 -12.03 -4.20 -16.29
C MET A 127 -11.50 -4.53 -17.68
N LEU A 128 -11.27 -5.81 -17.99
CA LEU A 128 -10.50 -6.22 -19.17
C LEU A 128 -11.21 -7.23 -20.07
N ILE A 129 -12.32 -7.83 -19.64
CA ILE A 129 -13.02 -8.90 -20.38
C ILE A 129 -14.45 -8.48 -20.70
N ASP A 130 -15.20 -8.10 -19.67
CA ASP A 130 -16.61 -7.78 -19.79
C ASP A 130 -16.79 -6.38 -20.36
N LEU A 131 -17.57 -6.28 -21.44
CA LEU A 131 -17.95 -5.00 -22.00
C LEU A 131 -18.96 -4.31 -21.07
N VAL A 132 -18.82 -3.00 -20.90
CA VAL A 132 -19.85 -2.20 -20.23
C VAL A 132 -21.14 -2.30 -21.05
N PRO A 133 -22.24 -2.79 -20.47
CA PRO A 133 -23.52 -2.83 -21.16
C PRO A 133 -23.91 -1.41 -21.60
N MET A 134 -24.27 -1.25 -22.87
CA MET A 134 -24.82 0.01 -23.41
C MET A 134 -26.31 0.15 -23.11
#